data_AF-A0A835QKK1-F1
#
_entry.id   AF-A0A835QKK1-F1
#
_cell.length_a   1.000
_cell.length_b   1.000
_cell.length_c   1.000
_cell.angle_alpha   90.00
_cell.angle_beta   90.00
_cell.angle_gamma   90.00
#
_symmetry.space_group_name_H-M   'P 1'
#
loop_
_entity.id
_entity.type
_entity.pdbx_description
1 polymer ?
#
loop_
_entity_poly.entity_id
_entity_poly.type
_entity_poly.pdbx_seq_one_letter_code
_entity_poly.pdbx_strand_id
1 'polypeptide(L)'
;MIYFFFDHFLWLARAGVLDPALAPRFSFISAFGESVGYVFFVLLDLIAIRKALIEQRRLLSGKAEVELDTEEKMSSRIGADRVMRLMAIAANLADLIIALADIAPNPFCNHAVTLGISGLVSAWAGWYRNWPA
;
A
#
# COMPACT_ATOMS: atom_id res chain seq x y z
N MET A 1 10.97 0.18 -8.93
CA MET A 1 11.52 -0.15 -10.27
C MET A 1 12.92 -0.77 -10.21
N ILE A 2 13.86 -0.24 -9.42
CA ILE A 2 15.21 -0.85 -9.30
C ILE A 2 15.18 -2.21 -8.58
N TYR A 3 14.27 -2.42 -7.62
CA TYR A 3 14.11 -3.70 -6.91
C TYR A 3 13.52 -4.82 -7.79
N PHE A 4 12.61 -4.49 -8.72
CA PHE A 4 12.01 -5.46 -9.65
C PHE A 4 13.06 -6.15 -10.54
N PHE A 5 14.18 -5.45 -10.82
CA PHE A 5 15.33 -6.03 -11.52
C PHE A 5 15.96 -7.17 -10.72
N PHE A 6 16.07 -7.04 -9.39
CA PHE A 6 16.63 -8.09 -8.52
C PHE A 6 15.72 -9.32 -8.40
N ASP A 7 14.41 -9.13 -8.60
CA ASP A 7 13.46 -10.24 -8.62
C ASP A 7 13.67 -11.16 -9.85
N HIS A 8 14.15 -10.61 -10.96
CA HIS A 8 14.56 -11.41 -12.12
C HIS A 8 15.82 -12.23 -11.82
N PHE A 9 16.81 -11.66 -11.12
CA PHE A 9 18.00 -12.41 -10.68
C PHE A 9 17.67 -13.48 -9.64
N LEU A 10 16.71 -13.21 -8.75
CA LEU A 10 16.17 -14.20 -7.84
C LEU A 10 15.56 -15.38 -8.61
N TRP A 11 14.77 -15.09 -9.65
CA TRP A 11 14.17 -16.12 -10.50
C TRP A 11 15.24 -16.93 -11.26
N LEU A 12 16.25 -16.27 -11.84
CA LEU A 12 17.37 -16.95 -12.50
C LEU A 12 18.20 -17.81 -11.53
N ALA A 13 18.40 -17.36 -10.29
CA ALA A 13 19.09 -18.14 -9.26
C ALA A 13 18.27 -19.37 -8.82
N ARG A 14 16.94 -19.23 -8.72
CA ARG A 14 16.04 -20.37 -8.43
C ARG A 14 15.92 -21.35 -9.60
N ALA A 15 16.00 -20.87 -10.84
CA ALA A 15 16.03 -21.69 -12.05
C ALA A 15 17.36 -22.45 -12.24
N GLY A 16 18.37 -22.21 -11.40
CA GLY A 16 19.68 -22.86 -11.47
C GLY A 16 20.62 -22.30 -12.53
N VAL A 17 20.28 -21.16 -13.15
CA VAL A 17 21.14 -20.46 -14.12
C VAL A 17 22.22 -19.65 -13.40
N LEU A 18 21.92 -19.15 -12.20
CA LEU A 18 22.85 -18.49 -11.29
C LEU A 18 23.03 -19.30 -10.01
N ASP A 19 24.11 -19.02 -9.27
CA ASP A 19 24.39 -19.66 -7.99
C ASP A 19 23.19 -19.47 -7.02
N PRO A 20 22.54 -20.56 -6.58
CA PRO A 20 21.39 -20.49 -5.67
C PRO A 20 21.75 -19.86 -4.31
N ALA A 21 23.04 -19.82 -3.93
CA ALA A 21 23.48 -19.13 -2.72
C ALA A 21 23.27 -17.60 -2.78
N LEU A 22 23.09 -17.02 -3.97
CA LEU A 22 22.82 -15.60 -4.17
C LEU A 22 21.33 -15.24 -4.03
N ALA A 23 20.43 -16.21 -4.17
CA ALA A 23 18.99 -16.03 -4.05
C ALA A 23 18.55 -15.27 -2.78
N PRO A 24 19.00 -15.64 -1.56
CA PRO A 24 18.61 -14.92 -0.34
C PRO A 24 19.08 -13.46 -0.33
N ARG A 25 20.23 -13.15 -0.95
CA ARG A 25 20.75 -11.77 -1.04
C ARG A 25 19.91 -10.92 -2.00
N PHE A 26 19.52 -11.47 -3.14
CA PHE A 26 18.67 -10.77 -4.11
C PHE A 26 17.25 -10.57 -3.57
N SER A 27 16.70 -11.57 -2.88
CA SER A 27 15.40 -11.47 -2.19
C SER A 27 15.42 -10.38 -1.12
N PHE A 28 16.46 -10.31 -0.29
CA PHE A 28 16.61 -9.25 0.71
C PHE A 28 16.66 -7.85 0.09
N ILE A 29 17.47 -7.64 -0.97
CA ILE A 29 17.60 -6.34 -1.63
C ILE A 29 16.28 -5.91 -2.26
N SER A 30 15.56 -6.85 -2.89
CA SER A 30 14.26 -6.59 -3.49
C SER A 30 13.23 -6.20 -2.43
N ALA A 31 13.06 -7.05 -1.40
CA ALA A 31 12.13 -6.82 -0.31
C ALA A 31 12.43 -5.52 0.45
N PHE A 32 13.71 -5.20 0.67
CA PHE A 32 14.12 -3.94 1.28
C PHE A 32 13.70 -2.74 0.43
N GLY A 33 13.95 -2.78 -0.88
CA GLY A 33 13.52 -1.73 -1.81
C GLY A 33 12.00 -1.54 -1.82
N GLU A 34 11.24 -2.64 -1.77
CA GLU A 34 9.78 -2.62 -1.70
C GLU A 34 9.25 -2.05 -0.38
N SER A 35 9.82 -2.46 0.76
CA SER A 35 9.42 -1.97 2.09
C SER A 35 9.57 -0.45 2.22
N VAL A 36 10.67 0.11 1.71
CA VAL A 36 10.85 1.58 1.66
C VAL A 36 9.77 2.24 0.81
N GLY A 37 9.42 1.62 -0.33
CA GLY A 37 8.35 2.06 -1.20
C GLY A 37 6.99 2.07 -0.48
N TYR A 38 6.63 0.99 0.19
CA TYR A 38 5.36 0.89 0.92
C TYR A 38 5.24 1.95 2.03
N VAL A 39 6.30 2.16 2.82
CA VAL A 39 6.31 3.22 3.84
C VAL A 39 6.11 4.60 3.19
N PHE A 40 6.78 4.87 2.06
CA PHE A 40 6.62 6.12 1.35
C PHE A 40 5.18 6.33 0.85
N PHE A 41 4.55 5.32 0.24
CA PHE A 41 3.17 5.42 -0.22
C PHE A 41 2.17 5.62 0.92
N VAL A 42 2.34 4.91 2.04
CA VAL A 42 1.52 5.12 3.25
C VAL A 42 1.62 6.57 3.74
N LEU A 43 2.82 7.15 3.78
CA LEU A 43 3.02 8.55 4.18
C LEU A 43 2.32 9.52 3.22
N LEU A 44 2.43 9.29 1.90
CA LEU A 44 1.76 10.12 0.90
C LEU A 44 0.24 10.08 1.06
N ASP A 45 -0.34 8.90 1.24
CA ASP A 45 -1.79 8.75 1.43
C ASP A 45 -2.26 9.40 2.73
N LEU A 46 -1.49 9.31 3.81
CA LEU A 46 -1.79 10.00 5.06
C LEU A 46 -1.76 11.53 4.91
N ILE A 47 -0.78 12.07 4.17
CA ILE A 47 -0.71 13.50 3.87
C ILE A 47 -1.91 13.93 3.02
N ALA A 48 -2.30 13.14 2.02
CA ALA A 48 -3.45 13.41 1.17
C ALA A 48 -4.76 13.42 1.97
N ILE A 49 -4.97 12.44 2.86
CA ILE A 49 -6.13 12.39 3.77
C ILE A 49 -6.17 13.63 4.67
N ARG A 50 -5.02 14.05 5.24
CA ARG A 50 -4.94 15.26 6.07
C ARG A 50 -5.32 16.52 5.28
N LYS A 51 -4.81 16.67 4.07
CA LYS A 51 -5.17 17.80 3.19
C LYS A 51 -6.67 17.81 2.87
N ALA A 52 -7.25 16.65 2.53
CA ALA A 52 -8.67 16.52 2.27
C ALA A 52 -9.55 16.84 3.50
N LEU A 53 -9.07 16.55 4.71
CA LEU A 53 -9.77 16.90 5.96
C LEU A 53 -9.74 18.39 6.26
N ILE A 54 -8.60 19.05 6.03
CA ILE A 54 -8.45 20.50 6.22
C ILE A 54 -9.36 21.24 5.24
N GLU A 55 -9.39 20.81 3.97
CA GLU A 55 -10.23 21.43 2.96
C GLU A 55 -11.72 21.24 3.28
N GLN A 56 -12.14 20.05 3.73
CA GLN A 56 -13.53 19.85 4.14
C GLN A 56 -13.93 20.76 5.32
N ARG A 57 -13.05 20.96 6.31
CA ARG A 57 -13.34 21.88 7.44
C ARG A 57 -13.42 23.33 6.99
N ARG A 58 -12.58 23.74 6.03
CA ARG A 58 -12.61 25.09 5.45
C ARG A 58 -13.91 25.33 4.70
N LEU A 59 -14.33 24.37 3.87
CA LEU A 59 -15.60 24.41 3.16
C LEU A 59 -16.77 24.46 4.13
N LEU A 60 -16.77 23.66 5.20
CA LEU A 60 -17.82 23.69 6.23
C LEU A 60 -17.87 25.00 7.04
N SER A 61 -16.71 25.61 7.32
CA SER A 61 -16.63 26.87 8.08
C SER A 61 -16.95 28.11 7.22
N GLY A 62 -16.86 28.00 5.90
CA GLY A 62 -17.11 29.09 4.95
C GLY A 62 -18.53 29.15 4.39
N LYS A 63 -19.46 28.30 4.87
CA LYS A 63 -20.84 28.22 4.36
C LYS A 63 -21.70 29.43 4.80
N ALA A 64 -21.54 30.52 4.07
CA ALA A 64 -22.67 31.29 3.57
C ALA A 64 -22.83 30.92 2.07
N GLU A 65 -24.01 30.41 1.69
CA GLU A 65 -24.46 30.23 0.29
C GLU A 65 -23.73 29.22 -0.63
N VAL A 66 -23.79 27.92 -0.33
CA VAL A 66 -23.63 26.88 -1.38
C VAL A 66 -24.89 26.02 -1.43
N GLU A 67 -25.40 25.80 -2.65
CA GLU A 67 -26.57 24.94 -2.91
C GLU A 67 -26.38 23.54 -2.30
N LEU A 68 -27.37 23.10 -1.51
CA LEU A 68 -27.38 21.84 -0.76
C LEU A 68 -27.02 20.60 -1.62
N ASP A 69 -27.46 20.57 -2.88
CA ASP A 69 -27.20 19.46 -3.82
C ASP A 69 -25.72 19.37 -4.25
N THR A 70 -25.05 20.52 -4.37
CA THR A 70 -23.61 20.58 -4.72
C THR A 70 -22.76 20.16 -3.53
N GLU A 71 -23.17 20.50 -2.31
CA GLU A 71 -22.47 20.10 -1.07
C GLU A 71 -22.55 18.59 -0.80
N GLU A 72 -23.70 17.96 -1.01
CA GLU A 72 -23.87 16.51 -0.84
C GLU A 72 -23.01 15.71 -1.83
N LYS A 73 -22.99 16.14 -3.10
CA LYS A 73 -22.14 15.53 -4.14
C LYS A 73 -20.66 15.71 -3.87
N MET A 74 -20.24 16.87 -3.35
CA MET A 74 -18.84 17.11 -2.98
C MET A 74 -18.44 16.33 -1.72
N SER A 75 -19.30 16.26 -0.71
CA SER A 75 -19.06 15.52 0.53
C SER A 75 -18.94 14.01 0.29
N SER A 76 -19.84 13.45 -0.53
CA SER A 76 -19.81 12.03 -0.92
C SER A 76 -18.56 11.68 -1.73
N ARG A 77 -18.13 12.53 -2.66
CA ARG A 77 -16.87 12.36 -3.41
C ARG A 77 -15.63 12.39 -2.50
N ILE A 78 -15.58 13.31 -1.53
CA ILE A 78 -14.50 13.37 -0.53
C ILE A 78 -14.51 12.12 0.36
N GLY A 79 -15.70 11.61 0.71
CA GLY A 79 -15.86 10.35 1.43
C GLY A 79 -15.31 9.15 0.65
N ALA A 80 -15.65 9.05 -0.63
CA ALA A 80 -15.17 7.98 -1.52
C ALA A 80 -13.64 8.03 -1.70
N ASP A 81 -13.05 9.21 -1.93
CA ASP A 81 -11.59 9.37 -2.05
C ASP A 81 -10.87 8.97 -0.75
N ARG A 82 -11.46 9.24 0.42
CA ARG A 82 -10.91 8.78 1.70
C ARG A 82 -10.93 7.27 1.85
N VAL A 83 -12.06 6.64 1.52
CA VAL A 83 -12.16 5.17 1.60
C VAL A 83 -11.13 4.54 0.67
N MET A 84 -10.99 5.04 -0.55
CA MET A 84 -9.99 4.57 -1.51
C MET A 84 -8.56 4.71 -0.97
N ARG A 85 -8.22 5.84 -0.35
CA ARG A 85 -6.90 6.06 0.26
C ARG A 85 -6.65 5.20 1.50
N LEU A 86 -7.67 4.97 2.33
CA LEU A 86 -7.55 4.07 3.48
C LEU A 86 -7.34 2.62 3.04
N MET A 87 -7.98 2.19 1.96
CA MET A 87 -7.72 0.89 1.35
C MET A 87 -6.29 0.82 0.80
N ALA A 88 -5.80 1.88 0.13
CA ALA A 88 -4.42 1.93 -0.33
C ALA A 88 -3.41 1.82 0.85
N ILE A 89 -3.67 2.50 1.96
CA ILE A 89 -2.86 2.37 3.18
C ILE A 89 -2.89 0.93 3.71
N ALA A 90 -4.08 0.31 3.79
CA ALA A 90 -4.23 -1.06 4.27
C ALA A 90 -3.48 -2.08 3.40
N ALA A 91 -3.54 -1.93 2.06
CA ALA A 91 -2.78 -2.76 1.12
C ALA A 91 -1.27 -2.60 1.33
N ASN A 92 -0.77 -1.36 1.32
CA ASN A 92 0.66 -1.08 1.49
C ASN A 92 1.18 -1.54 2.86
N LEU A 93 0.38 -1.47 3.93
CA LEU A 93 0.76 -2.00 5.24
C LEU A 93 0.83 -3.52 5.24
N ALA A 94 -0.10 -4.19 4.58
CA ALA A 94 -0.08 -5.64 4.46
C ALA A 94 1.13 -6.12 3.64
N ASP A 95 1.41 -5.45 2.52
CA ASP A 95 2.59 -5.74 1.70
C ASP A 95 3.89 -5.44 2.45
N LEU A 96 3.91 -4.41 3.29
CA LEU A 96 5.04 -4.10 4.17
C LEU A 96 5.31 -5.23 5.18
N ILE A 97 4.28 -5.84 5.75
CA ILE A 97 4.41 -6.98 6.68
C ILE A 97 5.02 -8.18 5.97
N ILE A 98 4.62 -8.44 4.72
CA ILE A 98 5.16 -9.51 3.88
C ILE A 98 6.63 -9.22 3.54
N ALA A 99 6.95 -8.01 3.11
CA ALA A 99 8.34 -7.63 2.83
C ALA A 99 9.23 -7.72 4.09
N LEU A 100 8.68 -7.38 5.26
CA LEU A 100 9.42 -7.48 6.52
C LEU A 100 9.72 -8.93 6.92
N ALA A 101 8.84 -9.88 6.57
CA ALA A 101 9.08 -11.31 6.77
C ALA A 101 10.33 -11.81 6.01
N ASP A 102 10.58 -11.25 4.82
CA ASP A 102 11.76 -11.57 4.00
C ASP A 102 13.04 -10.83 4.46
N ILE A 103 12.93 -9.60 4.96
CA ILE A 103 14.09 -8.79 5.42
C ILE A 103 14.58 -9.25 6.80
N ALA A 104 13.65 -9.40 7.74
CA ALA A 104 13.91 -9.64 9.15
C ALA A 104 12.97 -10.74 9.67
N PRO A 105 13.29 -12.02 9.37
CA PRO A 105 12.41 -13.14 9.70
C PRO A 105 12.18 -13.18 11.20
N ASN A 106 10.92 -13.04 11.61
CA ASN A 106 10.52 -13.09 13.01
C ASN A 106 9.31 -14.03 13.18
N PRO A 107 9.07 -14.59 14.38
CA PRO A 107 8.00 -15.56 14.60
C PRO A 107 6.59 -15.03 14.28
N PHE A 108 6.39 -13.72 14.31
CA PHE A 108 5.09 -13.09 14.10
C PHE A 108 4.78 -12.79 12.62
N CYS A 109 5.74 -12.22 11.90
CA CYS A 109 5.66 -11.91 10.47
C CYS A 109 5.77 -13.16 9.61
N ASN A 110 6.50 -14.19 10.06
CA ASN A 110 6.60 -15.47 9.33
C ASN A 110 5.48 -16.45 9.69
N HIS A 111 4.59 -16.10 10.62
CA HIS A 111 3.47 -16.95 10.96
C HIS A 111 2.51 -17.04 9.76
N ALA A 112 2.13 -18.26 9.37
CA ALA A 112 1.30 -18.50 8.20
C ALA A 112 -0.03 -17.72 8.22
N VAL A 113 -0.61 -17.53 9.40
CA VAL A 113 -1.84 -16.74 9.58
C VAL A 113 -1.58 -15.25 9.30
N THR A 114 -0.46 -14.70 9.78
CA THR A 114 -0.12 -13.28 9.56
C THR A 114 0.13 -13.01 8.08
N LEU A 115 0.88 -13.89 7.41
CA LEU A 115 1.12 -13.80 5.97
C LEU A 115 -0.16 -13.98 5.16
N GLY A 116 -1.00 -14.97 5.54
CA GLY A 116 -2.27 -15.22 4.89
C GLY A 116 -3.24 -14.05 5.01
N ILE A 117 -3.40 -13.47 6.21
CA ILE A 117 -4.23 -12.28 6.42
C ILE A 117 -3.66 -11.10 5.63
N SER A 118 -2.36 -10.88 5.66
CA SER A 118 -1.73 -9.77 4.92
C SER A 118 -1.96 -9.91 3.41
N GLY A 119 -1.76 -11.11 2.85
CA GLY A 119 -2.02 -11.38 1.43
C GLY A 119 -3.49 -11.15 1.04
N LEU A 120 -4.43 -11.60 1.88
CA LEU A 120 -5.87 -11.39 1.64
C LEU A 120 -6.26 -9.90 1.70
N VAL A 121 -5.74 -9.16 2.69
CA VAL A 121 -6.01 -7.72 2.85
C VAL A 121 -5.46 -6.95 1.66
N SER A 122 -4.23 -7.25 1.24
CA SER A 122 -3.61 -6.64 0.06
C SER A 122 -4.41 -6.90 -1.21
N ALA A 123 -4.79 -8.16 -1.46
CA ALA A 123 -5.59 -8.54 -2.62
C ALA A 123 -6.97 -7.85 -2.64
N TRP A 124 -7.65 -7.80 -1.49
CA TRP A 124 -8.98 -7.20 -1.37
C TRP A 124 -8.95 -5.68 -1.54
N ALA A 125 -8.01 -5.00 -0.89
CA ALA A 125 -7.86 -3.55 -1.02
C ALA A 125 -7.36 -3.15 -2.41
N GLY A 126 -6.47 -3.95 -3.02
CA GLY A 126 -6.03 -3.78 -4.40
C GLY A 126 -7.16 -3.93 -5.41
N TRP A 127 -8.05 -4.89 -5.20
CA TRP A 127 -9.27 -5.06 -5.99
C TRP A 127 -10.18 -3.83 -5.90
N TYR A 128 -10.44 -3.33 -4.69
CA TYR A 128 -11.29 -2.15 -4.48
C TYR A 128 -10.73 -0.89 -5.16
N ARG A 129 -9.40 -0.76 -5.22
CA ARG A 129 -8.72 0.38 -5.87
C ARG A 129 -8.80 0.33 -7.40
N ASN A 130 -8.74 -0.86 -8.00
CA ASN A 130 -8.67 -1.04 -9.45
C ASN A 130 -10.03 -1.34 -10.10
N TRP A 131 -11.08 -1.55 -9.31
CA TRP A 131 -12.41 -1.81 -9.84
C TRP A 131 -12.99 -0.54 -10.46
N PRO A 132 -13.38 -0.54 -11.76
CA PRO A 132 -14.08 0.57 -12.37
C PRO A 132 -15.48 0.67 -11.76
N ALA A 133 -15.79 1.79 -11.13
CA ALA A 133 -17.15 2.17 -10.77
C ALA A 133 -17.92 2.66 -12.00
#